data_AF-A0A496T7N4-F1
#
_entry.id   AF-A0A496T7N4-F1
#
_cell.length_a   1.000
_cell.length_b   1.000
_cell.length_c   1.000
_cell.angle_alpha   90.00
_cell.angle_beta   90.00
_cell.angle_gamma   90.00
#
_symmetry.space_group_name_H-M   'P 1'
#
loop_
_entity.id
_entity.type
_entity.pdbx_description
1 polymer ?
#
loop_
_entity_poly.entity_id
_entity_poly.type
_entity_poly.pdbx_seq_one_letter_code
_entity_poly.pdbx_strand_id
1 'polypeptide(L)' 'MEIAYSDNGKEFRGNSEHHAFTKLCKEQKIEQKFTKGRNPKSNGKAERVIRTIMEMWHDTKNLNPRLIENRTKTIPQLL' A
#
# COMPACT_ATOMS: atom_id res chain seq x y z
N MET A 1 15.27 12.33 -4.74
CA MET A 1 15.06 12.11 -3.30
C MET A 1 13.71 11.42 -3.16
N GLU A 2 13.70 10.23 -2.57
CA GLU A 2 12.48 9.45 -2.41
C GLU A 2 11.70 9.89 -1.17
N ILE A 3 10.36 9.77 -1.23
CA ILE A 3 9.46 10.19 -0.16
C ILE A 3 8.46 9.07 0.15
N ALA A 4 8.42 8.64 1.39
CA ALA A 4 7.40 7.76 1.93
C ALA A 4 6.22 8.60 2.47
N TYR A 5 5.02 8.36 1.93
CA TYR A 5 3.78 8.95 2.44
C TYR A 5 3.02 7.92 3.27
N SER A 6 2.74 8.25 4.53
CA SER A 6 1.92 7.42 5.42
C SER A 6 0.89 8.29 6.15
N ASP A 7 -0.02 7.66 6.88
CA ASP A 7 -0.80 8.37 7.87
C ASP A 7 -0.01 8.55 9.18
N ASN A 8 -0.65 9.17 10.17
CA ASN A 8 -0.10 9.38 11.50
C ASN A 8 -0.14 8.13 12.41
N GLY A 9 -0.35 6.93 11.86
CA GLY A 9 -0.32 5.67 12.57
C GLY A 9 1.01 5.44 13.28
N LYS A 10 0.99 4.88 14.49
CA LYS A 10 2.19 4.67 15.33
C LYS A 10 3.14 3.63 14.72
N GLU A 11 2.65 2.78 13.83
CA GLU A 11 3.43 1.84 13.04
C GLU A 11 4.33 2.52 12.00
N PHE A 12 4.08 3.80 11.67
CA PHE A 12 4.86 4.56 10.68
C PHE A 12 5.69 5.68 11.32
N ARG A 13 5.52 5.95 12.62
CA ARG A 13 6.21 7.03 13.32
C ARG A 13 6.80 6.57 14.64
N GLY A 14 7.98 7.08 14.96
CA GLY A 14 8.60 6.81 16.25
C GLY A 14 10.00 7.40 16.32
N ASN A 15 10.70 7.07 17.41
CA ASN A 15 12.11 7.40 17.54
C ASN A 15 12.91 6.61 16.49
N SER A 16 13.68 7.29 15.63
CA SER A 16 14.46 6.66 14.55
C SER A 16 15.52 5.66 15.03
N GLU A 17 15.91 5.70 16.30
CA GLU A 17 16.89 4.75 16.86
C GLU A 17 16.25 3.41 17.24
N HIS A 18 14.95 3.39 17.50
CA HIS A 18 14.22 2.21 18.00
C HIS A 18 13.08 1.74 17.08
N HIS A 19 12.52 2.64 16.28
CA HIS A 19 11.41 2.35 15.38
C HIS A 19 11.93 1.88 14.03
N ALA A 20 11.74 0.59 13.71
CA ALA A 20 12.35 -0.07 12.55
C ALA A 20 12.08 0.66 11.23
N PHE A 21 10.84 1.10 10.99
CA PHE A 21 10.48 1.81 9.76
C PHE A 21 11.19 3.17 9.64
N THR A 22 11.17 3.96 10.72
CA THR A 22 11.79 5.29 10.73
C THR A 22 13.32 5.19 10.65
N LYS A 23 13.91 4.16 11.27
CA LYS A 23 15.34 3.84 11.16
C LYS A 23 15.71 3.55 9.70
N LEU A 24 14.97 2.66 9.05
CA LEU A 24 15.20 2.30 7.65
C LEU A 24 15.09 3.52 6.73
N CYS A 25 14.05 4.35 6.89
CA CYS A 25 13.92 5.58 6.10
C CYS A 25 15.11 6.52 6.28
N LYS A 26 15.63 6.66 7.52
CA LYS A 26 16.83 7.46 7.80
C LYS A 26 18.08 6.90 7.12
N GLU A 27 18.32 5.59 7.23
CA GLU A 27 19.46 4.90 6.61
C GLU A 27 19.44 5.00 5.09
N GLN A 28 18.26 4.88 4.49
CA GLN A 28 18.06 4.95 3.04
C GLN A 28 17.86 6.38 2.50
N LYS A 29 17.95 7.40 3.37
CA LYS A 29 17.72 8.82 3.01
C LYS A 29 16.35 9.06 2.34
N ILE A 30 15.33 8.33 2.80
CA ILE A 30 13.94 8.47 2.39
C ILE A 30 13.26 9.45 3.35
N GLU A 31 12.71 10.53 2.80
CA GLU A 31 11.94 11.49 3.60
C GLU A 31 10.57 10.88 3.96
N GLN A 32 10.11 11.11 5.19
CA GLN A 32 8.78 10.69 5.61
C GLN A 32 7.84 11.90 5.66
N LYS A 33 6.68 11.77 5.00
CA LYS A 33 5.59 12.75 5.08
C LYS A 33 4.32 12.09 5.59
N PHE A 34 3.73 12.72 6.60
CA PHE A 34 2.57 12.20 7.27
C PHE A 34 1.30 12.93 6.87
N THR A 35 0.21 12.18 6.84
CA THR A 35 -1.13 12.66 6.51
C THR A 35 -2.07 12.39 7.67
N LYS A 36 -3.16 13.16 7.75
CA LYS A 36 -4.24 12.85 8.67
C LYS A 36 -4.90 11.53 8.22
N GLY A 37 -5.11 10.61 9.16
CA GLY A 37 -5.85 9.38 8.88
C GLY A 37 -7.25 9.69 8.32
N ARG A 38 -7.75 8.82 7.44
CA ARG A 38 -9.04 8.99 6.74
C ARG A 38 -9.15 10.30 5.96
N ASN A 39 -8.08 10.68 5.26
CA ASN A 39 -8.10 11.80 4.32
C ASN A 39 -8.12 11.25 2.87
N PRO A 40 -9.29 11.20 2.20
CA PRO A 40 -9.42 10.61 0.86
C PRO A 40 -8.51 11.26 -0.19
N LYS A 41 -8.20 12.55 -0.02
CA LYS A 41 -7.36 13.30 -0.97
C LYS A 41 -5.92 12.80 -0.96
N SER A 42 -5.39 12.44 0.20
CA SER A 42 -4.01 11.97 0.35
C SER A 42 -3.89 10.46 0.37
N ASN A 43 -4.83 9.75 1.00
CA ASN A 43 -4.71 8.31 1.28
C ASN A 43 -5.63 7.46 0.40
N GLY A 44 -6.57 8.08 -0.32
CA GLY A 44 -7.56 7.36 -1.11
C GLY A 44 -6.97 6.46 -2.20
N LYS A 45 -5.75 6.76 -2.68
CA LYS A 45 -5.02 5.85 -3.60
C LYS A 45 -4.61 4.55 -2.88
N ALA A 46 -3.98 4.67 -1.71
CA ALA A 46 -3.59 3.50 -0.91
C ALA A 46 -4.81 2.68 -0.48
N GLU A 47 -5.88 3.34 -0.03
CA GLU A 47 -7.14 2.67 0.35
C GLU A 47 -7.77 1.90 -0.83
N ARG A 48 -7.73 2.45 -2.04
CA ARG A 48 -8.20 1.74 -3.25
C ARG A 48 -7.35 0.52 -3.57
N VAL A 49 -6.03 0.64 -3.50
CA VAL A 49 -5.12 -0.51 -3.71
C VAL A 49 -5.39 -1.61 -2.68
N ILE A 50 -5.51 -1.27 -1.40
CA ILE A 50 -5.82 -2.23 -0.33
C ILE A 50 -7.15 -2.93 -0.63
N ARG A 51 -8.20 -2.16 -0.98
CA ARG A 51 -9.50 -2.74 -1.33
C ARG A 51 -9.39 -3.70 -2.51
N THR A 52 -8.71 -3.32 -3.59
CA THR A 52 -8.53 -4.19 -4.76
C THR A 52 -7.76 -5.46 -4.41
N ILE A 53 -6.72 -5.39 -3.58
CA ILE A 53 -5.97 -6.58 -3.13
C ILE A 53 -6.88 -7.50 -2.30
N MET A 54 -7.69 -6.93 -1.39
CA MET A 54 -8.64 -7.70 -0.59
C MET A 54 -9.72 -8.37 -1.43
N GLU A 55 -10.26 -7.68 -2.44
CA GLU A 55 -11.21 -8.22 -3.41
C GLU A 55 -10.57 -9.36 -4.21
N MET A 56 -9.36 -9.17 -4.75
CA MET A 56 -8.64 -10.21 -5.48
C MET A 56 -8.34 -11.44 -4.63
N TRP A 57 -7.96 -11.23 -3.36
CA TRP A 57 -7.72 -12.32 -2.43
C TRP A 57 -9.01 -13.08 -2.12
N HIS A 58 -10.10 -12.37 -1.84
CA HIS A 58 -11.41 -12.96 -1.60
C HIS A 58 -11.89 -13.75 -2.82
N ASP A 59 -11.75 -13.18 -4.01
CA ASP A 59 -12.04 -13.86 -5.28
C ASP A 59 -11.18 -15.13 -5.40
N THR A 60 -9.88 -15.06 -5.15
CA THR A 60 -8.99 -16.24 -5.21
C THR A 60 -9.41 -17.32 -4.22
N LYS A 61 -9.87 -16.96 -3.02
CA LYS A 61 -10.34 -17.91 -2.00
C LYS A 61 -11.72 -18.51 -2.31
N ASN A 62 -12.52 -17.84 -3.13
CA ASN A 62 -13.88 -18.25 -3.46
C ASN A 62 -14.05 -18.77 -4.90
N LEU A 63 -12.98 -18.82 -5.71
CA LEU A 63 -13.13 -19.11 -7.13
C LEU A 63 -12.64 -20.49 -7.59
N ASN A 64 -13.62 -21.17 -8.15
CA ASN A 64 -13.55 -22.18 -9.20
C ASN A 64 -12.55 -21.74 -10.32
N PRO A 65 -11.57 -22.57 -10.69
CA PRO A 65 -10.45 -22.19 -11.59
C PRO A 65 -10.84 -21.53 -12.92
N ARG A 66 -12.05 -21.78 -13.42
CA ARG A 66 -12.53 -21.31 -14.74
C ARG A 66 -12.80 -19.81 -14.86
N LEU A 67 -12.97 -19.09 -13.74
CA LEU A 67 -13.28 -17.65 -13.76
C LEU A 67 -12.03 -16.75 -13.77
N ILE A 68 -10.86 -17.30 -13.39
CA ILE A 68 -9.59 -16.56 -13.33
C ILE A 68 -8.98 -16.36 -14.73
N GLU A 69 -9.19 -17.31 -15.64
CA GLU A 69 -8.66 -17.25 -17.01
C GLU A 69 -9.25 -16.08 -17.84
N ASN A 70 -10.48 -15.68 -17.54
CA ASN A 70 -11.17 -14.65 -18.32
C ASN A 70 -10.86 -13.21 -17.86
N ARG A 71 -10.39 -13.01 -16.62
CA ARG A 71 -10.08 -11.68 -16.05
C ARG A 71 -8.63 -11.24 -16.25
N THR A 72 -7.71 -12.21 -16.33
CA THR A 72 -6.28 -11.97 -16.58
C THR A 72 -6.00 -11.51 -18.01
N LYS A 73 -6.90 -11.80 -18.95
CA LYS A 73 -6.81 -11.36 -20.37
C LYS A 73 -7.17 -9.88 -20.58
N THR A 74 -7.74 -9.19 -19.58
CA THR A 74 -8.25 -7.80 -19.73
C THR A 74 -7.39 -6.72 -19.09
N ILE A 75 -6.27 -7.08 -18.44
CA ILE A 75 -5.28 -6.11 -17.96
C ILE A 75 -4.20 -5.99 -19.05
N PRO A 76 -4.13 -4.88 -19.82
CA PRO A 76 -3.00 -4.68 -20.72
C PRO A 76 -1.73 -4.72 -19.87
N GLN A 77 -0.80 -5.59 -20.24
CA GLN A 77 0.54 -5.57 -19.65
C GLN A 77 1.17 -4.22 -19.96
N LEU A 78 1.09 -3.28 -19.01
CA LEU A 78 1.93 -2.08 -19.00
C LEU A 78 3.31 -2.50 -18.52
N LEU A 79 4.14 -2.87 -19.50
CA LEU A 79 5.59 -2.98 -19.43
C LEU A 79 6.15 -2.12 -20.57
#